data_AF-A0A4U8RXQ3-F1
#
_entry.id   AF-A0A4U8RXQ3-F1
#
_cell.length_a   1.000
_cell.length_b   1.000
_cell.length_c   1.000
_cell.angle_alpha   90.00
_cell.angle_beta   90.00
_cell.angle_gamma   90.00
#
_symmetry.space_group_name_H-M   'P 1'
#
loop_
_entity.id
_entity.type
_entity.pdbx_description
1 polymer ?
#
loop_
_entity_poly.entity_id
_entity_poly.type
_entity_poly.pdbx_seq_one_letter_code
_entity_poly.pdbx_strand_id
1 'polypeptide(L)'
;MGFFGRLNIGTKIISVVSFIVILCVILIVLVVSFFASQTLERESDNLLSNTAARYKNLIVGATGEIFSSTISANAVIESMIGKGFTFDEGQLINILENVVDTNRYSVGGFIIIKKDYTQKNIKGDHYLLPTGEFAILSIDEDAALGGVSTGIMPKDLLEEMPSILNSLNKSSVDMTPSRQVNIKGKTQYLKAAIVPIIQNGKHVGVIGNFLNLEMIDDILVSPGLRVFEGDKRIVIDTNGSIIFNSATEERAQWRSQDLRNVNTHPSAKEIVEAAKKHQSGIYTYTNIIGQNSKVALNSFEIWPGTDLWWTVVSLAPFSAINKPIVTLQIALVIVGIVAVALVSLVMFIYIKSTIASRIRHISHTLFEFFDYLNHKIKVAPEPLVIMGRDELGAMGEAINENIASTKNGLQQDSKAVEQSVATAKTIESGDLRARITETPHNPQLNELKEVLNHMLDDLQTKIGSDTNEIARVFDSYTKLDFTTEVKDASGRVEVVTNTLGEEIR
;
A
#
# COMPACT_ATOMS: atom_id res chain seq x y z
N MET A 1 19.66 26.75 -5.69
CA MET A 1 18.66 27.70 -6.23
C MET A 1 18.82 28.03 -7.73
N GLY A 2 19.90 27.64 -8.43
CA GLY A 2 20.14 28.07 -9.83
C GLY A 2 19.32 27.39 -10.94
N PHE A 3 18.80 26.17 -10.75
CA PHE A 3 18.10 25.42 -11.80
C PHE A 3 16.63 25.85 -11.98
N PHE A 4 15.89 25.99 -10.88
CA PHE A 4 14.46 26.35 -10.91
C PHE A 4 14.22 27.78 -11.42
N GLY A 5 15.19 28.68 -11.26
CA GLY A 5 15.13 30.04 -11.79
C GLY A 5 15.04 30.09 -13.31
N ARG A 6 15.72 29.17 -14.01
CA ARG A 6 15.89 29.14 -15.47
C ARG A 6 14.76 28.43 -16.23
N LEU A 7 13.84 27.78 -15.53
CA LEU A 7 12.71 27.09 -16.15
C LEU A 7 11.64 28.08 -16.64
N ASN A 8 10.94 27.73 -17.72
CA ASN A 8 9.75 28.47 -18.14
C ASN A 8 8.67 28.41 -17.05
N ILE A 9 7.84 29.46 -16.96
CA ILE A 9 6.81 29.57 -15.91
C ILE A 9 5.90 28.33 -15.86
N GLY A 10 5.58 27.78 -17.03
CA GLY A 10 4.78 26.58 -17.16
C GLY A 10 5.42 25.34 -16.54
N THR A 11 6.71 25.12 -16.80
CA THR A 11 7.46 24.01 -16.20
C THR A 11 7.54 24.15 -14.68
N LYS A 12 7.71 25.38 -14.15
CA LYS A 12 7.71 25.62 -12.69
C LYS A 12 6.40 25.19 -12.05
N ILE A 13 5.26 25.59 -12.63
CA ILE A 13 3.93 25.24 -12.11
C ILE A 13 3.73 23.73 -12.15
N ILE A 14 4.03 23.07 -13.27
CA ILE A 14 3.90 21.61 -13.40
C ILE A 14 4.73 20.91 -12.34
N SER A 15 6.00 21.28 -12.18
CA SER A 15 6.88 20.65 -11.18
C SER A 15 6.35 20.78 -9.75
N VAL A 16 5.79 21.93 -9.37
CA VAL A 16 5.20 22.14 -8.04
C VAL A 16 3.95 21.27 -7.84
N VAL A 17 3.05 21.25 -8.82
CA VAL A 17 1.83 20.43 -8.76
C VAL A 17 2.18 18.94 -8.71
N SER A 18 3.07 18.47 -9.59
CA SER A 18 3.51 17.07 -9.59
C SER A 18 4.16 16.69 -8.25
N PHE A 19 4.95 17.58 -7.65
CA PHE A 19 5.54 17.36 -6.33
C PHE A 19 4.47 17.21 -5.23
N ILE A 20 3.43 18.05 -5.23
CA ILE A 20 2.31 17.94 -4.28
C ILE A 20 1.59 16.60 -4.45
N VAL A 21 1.29 16.19 -5.70
CA VAL A 21 0.63 14.91 -5.97
C VAL A 21 1.49 13.74 -5.49
N ILE A 22 2.81 13.77 -5.73
CA ILE A 22 3.73 12.75 -5.22
C ILE A 22 3.65 12.67 -3.69
N LEU A 23 3.64 13.81 -3.00
CA LEU A 23 3.53 13.85 -1.55
C LEU A 23 2.20 13.26 -1.05
N CYS A 24 1.09 13.56 -1.73
CA CYS A 24 -0.21 12.95 -1.45
C CYS A 24 -0.20 11.43 -1.66
N VAL A 25 0.40 10.93 -2.74
CA VAL A 25 0.52 9.50 -3.01
C VAL A 25 1.33 8.81 -1.92
N ILE A 26 2.47 9.39 -1.52
CA ILE A 26 3.30 8.86 -0.43
C ILE A 26 2.48 8.78 0.86
N LEU A 27 1.73 9.84 1.19
CA LEU A 27 0.88 9.85 2.38
C LEU A 27 -0.20 8.77 2.33
N ILE A 28 -0.87 8.59 1.19
CA ILE A 28 -1.88 7.54 1.01
C ILE A 28 -1.25 6.16 1.19
N VAL A 29 -0.09 5.91 0.57
CA VAL A 29 0.63 4.63 0.69
C VAL A 29 0.97 4.34 2.15
N LEU A 30 1.45 5.33 2.91
CA LEU A 30 1.79 5.16 4.33
C LEU A 30 0.54 4.86 5.18
N VAL A 31 -0.53 5.64 5.00
CA VAL A 31 -1.78 5.49 5.77
C VAL A 31 -2.43 4.14 5.48
N VAL A 32 -2.57 3.79 4.20
CA VAL A 32 -3.17 2.50 3.80
C VAL A 32 -2.30 1.34 4.27
N SER A 33 -0.97 1.43 4.16
CA SER A 33 -0.06 0.40 4.66
C SER A 33 -0.18 0.20 6.17
N PHE A 34 -0.32 1.28 6.94
CA PHE A 34 -0.49 1.22 8.38
C PHE A 34 -1.78 0.49 8.79
N PHE A 35 -2.92 0.88 8.23
CA PHE A 35 -4.20 0.23 8.51
C PHE A 35 -4.26 -1.21 8.00
N ALA A 36 -3.70 -1.48 6.82
CA ALA A 36 -3.61 -2.82 6.27
C ALA A 36 -2.73 -3.72 7.16
N SER A 37 -1.60 -3.22 7.66
CA SER A 37 -0.71 -3.95 8.56
C SER A 37 -1.40 -4.31 9.88
N GLN A 38 -2.06 -3.36 10.54
CA GLN A 38 -2.79 -3.66 11.79
C GLN A 38 -3.92 -4.68 11.55
N THR A 39 -4.67 -4.53 10.47
CA THR A 39 -5.77 -5.44 10.15
C THR A 39 -5.23 -6.84 9.90
N LEU A 40 -4.20 -6.96 9.06
CA LEU A 40 -3.58 -8.24 8.73
C LEU A 40 -2.94 -8.90 9.95
N GLU A 41 -2.31 -8.12 10.83
CA GLU A 41 -1.74 -8.64 12.07
C GLU A 41 -2.83 -9.32 12.93
N ARG A 42 -3.95 -8.63 13.17
CA ARG A 42 -5.08 -9.17 13.92
C ARG A 42 -5.74 -10.37 13.24
N GLU A 43 -5.99 -10.28 11.93
CA GLU A 43 -6.61 -11.39 11.19
C GLU A 43 -5.69 -12.61 11.13
N SER A 44 -4.38 -12.41 10.98
CA SER A 44 -3.42 -13.52 11.01
C SER A 44 -3.34 -14.20 12.39
N ASP A 45 -3.46 -13.44 13.48
CA ASP A 45 -3.54 -14.00 14.84
C ASP A 45 -4.79 -14.87 15.02
N ASN A 46 -5.95 -14.34 14.64
CA ASN A 46 -7.22 -15.06 14.72
C ASN A 46 -7.19 -16.33 13.86
N LEU A 47 -6.71 -16.20 12.62
CA LEU A 47 -6.69 -17.30 11.67
C LEU A 47 -5.71 -18.40 12.10
N LEU A 48 -4.52 -18.05 12.59
CA LEU A 48 -3.59 -19.03 13.15
C LEU A 48 -4.12 -19.68 14.42
N SER A 49 -4.75 -18.91 15.32
CA SER A 49 -5.36 -19.44 16.55
C SER A 49 -6.48 -20.43 16.25
N ASN A 50 -7.37 -20.08 15.31
CA ASN A 50 -8.43 -20.97 14.83
C ASN A 50 -7.88 -22.21 14.16
N THR A 51 -6.78 -22.05 13.41
CA THR A 51 -6.09 -23.15 12.75
C THR A 51 -5.48 -24.12 13.78
N ALA A 52 -4.82 -23.61 14.82
CA ALA A 52 -4.31 -24.41 15.92
C ALA A 52 -5.44 -25.13 16.68
N ALA A 53 -6.56 -24.44 16.94
CA ALA A 53 -7.74 -25.02 17.58
C ALA A 53 -8.40 -26.12 16.72
N ARG A 54 -8.42 -25.96 15.40
CA ARG A 54 -8.92 -26.98 14.46
C ARG A 54 -8.07 -28.25 14.53
N TYR A 55 -6.75 -28.14 14.56
CA TYR A 55 -5.87 -29.31 14.69
C TYR A 55 -5.97 -29.96 16.06
N LYS A 56 -6.09 -29.15 17.12
CA LYS A 56 -6.40 -29.64 18.46
C LYS A 56 -7.66 -30.49 18.45
N ASN A 57 -8.76 -29.98 17.88
CA ASN A 57 -10.03 -30.71 17.81
C ASN A 57 -9.93 -32.01 17.01
N LEU A 58 -9.13 -32.03 15.94
CA LEU A 58 -8.88 -33.24 15.17
C LEU A 58 -8.16 -34.31 16.00
N ILE A 59 -7.11 -33.91 16.71
CA ILE A 59 -6.32 -34.82 17.55
C ILE A 59 -7.16 -35.30 18.75
N VAL A 60 -7.87 -34.39 19.42
CA VAL A 60 -8.80 -34.73 20.51
C VAL A 60 -9.91 -35.65 20.03
N GLY A 61 -10.40 -35.51 18.80
CA GLY A 61 -11.36 -36.44 18.20
C GLY A 61 -10.78 -37.84 18.06
N ALA A 62 -9.56 -37.95 17.51
CA ALA A 62 -8.89 -39.24 17.33
C ALA A 62 -8.52 -39.91 18.66
N THR A 63 -7.94 -39.18 19.62
CA THR A 63 -7.66 -39.71 20.96
C THR A 63 -8.96 -40.05 21.68
N GLY A 64 -9.99 -39.23 21.52
CA GLY A 64 -11.29 -39.44 22.13
C GLY A 64 -11.97 -40.72 21.66
N GLU A 65 -11.89 -41.05 20.37
CA GLU A 65 -12.40 -42.31 19.81
C GLU A 65 -11.68 -43.51 20.43
N ILE A 66 -10.34 -43.46 20.53
CA ILE A 66 -9.49 -44.49 21.15
C ILE A 66 -9.86 -44.72 22.63
N PHE A 67 -9.91 -43.66 23.44
CA PHE A 67 -10.26 -43.80 24.85
C PHE A 67 -11.70 -44.25 25.04
N SER A 68 -12.65 -43.70 24.27
CA SER A 68 -14.07 -44.04 24.42
C SER A 68 -14.36 -45.51 24.11
N SER A 69 -13.80 -46.06 23.03
CA SER A 69 -13.99 -47.48 22.70
C SER A 69 -13.35 -48.38 23.75
N THR A 70 -12.14 -48.04 24.21
CA THR A 70 -11.39 -48.82 25.21
C THR A 70 -12.06 -48.80 26.59
N ILE A 71 -12.52 -47.63 27.05
CA ILE A 71 -13.21 -47.46 28.34
C ILE A 71 -14.56 -48.20 28.31
N SER A 72 -15.29 -48.13 27.18
CA SER A 72 -16.56 -48.84 27.03
C SER A 72 -16.38 -50.35 27.13
N ALA A 73 -15.35 -50.90 26.48
CA ALA A 73 -15.01 -52.31 26.60
C ALA A 73 -14.55 -52.70 28.02
N ASN A 74 -13.74 -51.85 28.67
CA ASN A 74 -13.35 -52.05 30.07
C ASN A 74 -14.57 -52.14 31.00
N ALA A 75 -15.56 -51.25 30.82
CA ALA A 75 -16.77 -51.23 31.63
C ALA A 75 -17.58 -52.53 31.50
N VAL A 76 -17.59 -53.16 30.32
CA VAL A 76 -18.19 -54.48 30.11
C VAL A 76 -17.42 -55.55 30.88
N ILE A 77 -16.08 -55.56 30.76
CA ILE A 77 -15.22 -56.51 31.47
C ILE A 77 -15.43 -56.37 32.99
N GLU A 78 -15.32 -55.16 33.55
CA GLU A 78 -15.49 -54.91 34.98
C GLU A 78 -16.89 -55.27 35.50
N SER A 79 -17.93 -55.01 34.72
CA SER A 79 -19.31 -55.40 35.07
C SER A 79 -19.47 -56.92 35.17
N MET A 80 -18.87 -57.68 34.24
CA MET A 80 -18.88 -59.15 34.26
C MET A 80 -18.05 -59.68 35.44
N ILE A 81 -16.85 -59.13 35.66
CA ILE A 81 -15.98 -59.45 36.80
C ILE A 81 -16.68 -59.18 38.14
N GLY A 82 -17.39 -58.06 38.27
CA GLY A 82 -18.14 -57.68 39.47
C GLY A 82 -19.29 -58.63 39.80
N LYS A 83 -19.85 -59.33 38.80
CA LYS A 83 -20.86 -60.39 38.96
C LYS A 83 -20.25 -61.77 39.22
N GLY A 84 -18.94 -61.89 39.36
CA GLY A 84 -18.23 -63.16 39.58
C GLY A 84 -18.14 -64.03 38.32
N PHE A 85 -18.23 -63.44 37.14
CA PHE A 85 -18.15 -64.17 35.88
C PHE A 85 -16.72 -64.66 35.60
N THR A 86 -16.60 -65.88 35.10
CA THR A 86 -15.34 -66.45 34.58
C THR A 86 -15.32 -66.36 33.06
N PHE A 87 -14.30 -65.77 32.46
CA PHE A 87 -14.20 -65.65 31.01
C PHE A 87 -13.62 -66.91 30.37
N ASP A 88 -14.11 -67.25 29.19
CA ASP A 88 -13.31 -68.02 28.23
C ASP A 88 -12.41 -67.09 27.40
N GLU A 89 -11.33 -67.63 26.81
CA GLU A 89 -10.39 -66.83 26.02
C GLU A 89 -11.10 -66.15 24.83
N GLY A 90 -12.05 -66.82 24.18
CA GLY A 90 -12.81 -66.31 23.04
C GLY A 90 -13.67 -65.08 23.34
N GLN A 91 -14.22 -64.97 24.54
CA GLN A 91 -14.99 -63.81 24.99
C GLN A 91 -14.12 -62.56 25.11
N LEU A 92 -12.92 -62.69 25.70
CA LEU A 92 -11.98 -61.57 25.79
C LEU A 92 -11.44 -61.19 24.41
N ILE A 93 -11.19 -62.17 23.54
CA ILE A 93 -10.81 -61.95 22.14
C ILE A 93 -11.91 -61.16 21.41
N ASN A 94 -13.17 -61.59 21.46
CA ASN A 94 -14.28 -60.90 20.80
C ASN A 94 -14.45 -59.46 21.32
N ILE A 95 -14.32 -59.23 22.63
CA ILE A 95 -14.38 -57.86 23.19
C ILE A 95 -13.25 -57.01 22.58
N LEU A 96 -12.03 -57.54 22.53
CA LEU A 96 -10.88 -56.82 22.03
C LEU A 96 -10.94 -56.57 20.52
N GLU A 97 -11.37 -57.55 19.74
CA GLU A 97 -11.54 -57.43 18.29
C GLU A 97 -12.55 -56.33 17.96
N ASN A 98 -13.67 -56.25 18.70
CA ASN A 98 -14.64 -55.16 18.54
C ASN A 98 -14.05 -53.78 18.87
N VAL A 99 -13.17 -53.66 19.85
CA VAL A 99 -12.48 -52.38 20.19
C VAL A 99 -11.61 -51.90 19.02
N VAL A 100 -10.96 -52.84 18.34
CA VAL A 100 -10.09 -52.56 17.20
C VAL A 100 -10.90 -52.25 15.95
N ASP A 101 -11.85 -53.11 15.59
CA ASP A 101 -12.62 -53.05 14.33
C ASP A 101 -13.56 -51.84 14.26
N THR A 102 -14.07 -51.38 15.41
CA THR A 102 -14.97 -50.21 15.47
C THR A 102 -14.25 -48.87 15.49
N ASN A 103 -12.92 -48.86 15.57
CA ASN A 103 -12.13 -47.64 15.76
C ASN A 103 -11.18 -47.39 14.59
N ARG A 104 -11.44 -46.33 13.83
CA ARG A 104 -10.68 -46.02 12.60
C ARG A 104 -9.21 -45.66 12.85
N TYR A 105 -8.89 -45.21 14.06
CA TYR A 105 -7.54 -44.77 14.45
C TYR A 105 -6.78 -45.87 15.21
N SER A 106 -7.41 -47.03 15.42
CA SER A 106 -6.79 -48.17 16.07
C SER A 106 -5.86 -48.89 15.10
N VAL A 107 -4.66 -49.21 15.57
CA VAL A 107 -3.76 -50.16 14.89
C VAL A 107 -3.96 -51.58 15.42
N GLY A 108 -4.49 -51.69 16.64
CA GLY A 108 -4.62 -52.90 17.39
C GLY A 108 -4.87 -52.59 18.85
N GLY A 109 -5.16 -53.61 19.64
CA GLY A 109 -5.36 -53.46 21.08
C GLY A 109 -4.88 -54.70 21.82
N PHE A 110 -4.84 -54.60 23.13
CA PHE A 110 -4.37 -55.68 23.99
C PHE A 110 -5.18 -55.79 25.26
N ILE A 111 -5.21 -56.98 25.84
CA ILE A 111 -5.69 -57.23 27.20
C ILE A 111 -4.59 -57.99 27.92
N ILE A 112 -4.21 -57.51 29.11
CA ILE A 112 -3.28 -58.19 30.00
C ILE A 112 -3.94 -58.35 31.37
N ILE A 113 -4.13 -59.59 31.80
CA ILE A 113 -4.71 -59.95 33.10
C ILE A 113 -3.61 -60.55 33.98
N LYS A 114 -3.52 -60.07 35.23
CA LYS A 114 -2.53 -60.52 36.19
C LYS A 114 -2.69 -62.00 36.51
N LYS A 115 -1.57 -62.69 36.65
CA LYS A 115 -1.47 -64.13 36.98
C LYS A 115 -2.47 -64.59 38.04
N ASP A 116 -2.55 -63.91 39.18
CA ASP A 116 -3.43 -64.28 40.30
C ASP A 116 -4.92 -64.32 39.91
N TYR A 117 -5.33 -63.43 39.00
CA TYR A 117 -6.70 -63.36 38.51
C TYR A 117 -6.92 -64.37 37.39
N THR A 118 -5.95 -64.49 36.47
CA THR A 118 -5.94 -65.45 35.37
C THR A 118 -6.21 -66.88 35.84
N GLN A 119 -5.42 -67.35 36.81
CA GLN A 119 -5.50 -68.73 37.31
C GLN A 119 -6.86 -69.12 37.90
N LYS A 120 -7.66 -68.15 38.33
CA LYS A 120 -8.96 -68.39 38.98
C LYS A 120 -10.15 -68.16 38.05
N ASN A 121 -10.02 -67.23 37.10
CA ASN A 121 -11.17 -66.64 36.42
C ASN A 121 -11.11 -66.69 34.90
N ILE A 122 -10.01 -67.15 34.30
CA ILE A 122 -9.86 -67.29 32.84
C ILE A 122 -9.76 -68.79 32.50
N LYS A 123 -10.60 -69.26 31.59
CA LYS A 123 -10.65 -70.65 31.13
C LYS A 123 -9.86 -70.81 29.82
N GLY A 124 -8.70 -71.44 29.91
CA GLY A 124 -7.80 -71.70 28.78
C GLY A 124 -6.35 -71.36 29.12
N ASP A 125 -5.41 -71.89 28.33
CA ASP A 125 -3.98 -71.67 28.50
C ASP A 125 -3.25 -71.28 27.20
N HIS A 126 -3.99 -71.03 26.11
CA HIS A 126 -3.42 -70.71 24.80
C HIS A 126 -2.72 -69.35 24.77
N TYR A 127 -3.20 -68.38 25.58
CA TYR A 127 -2.69 -67.01 25.59
C TYR A 127 -1.97 -66.59 26.87
N LEU A 128 -1.28 -67.54 27.51
CA LEU A 128 -0.49 -67.27 28.71
C LEU A 128 0.95 -66.87 28.37
N LEU A 129 1.43 -65.80 29.02
CA LEU A 129 2.86 -65.50 29.06
C LEU A 129 3.59 -66.54 29.94
N PRO A 130 4.91 -66.77 29.74
CA PRO A 130 5.69 -67.67 30.59
C PRO A 130 5.63 -67.33 32.09
N THR A 131 5.33 -66.07 32.42
CA THR A 131 5.18 -65.55 33.78
C THR A 131 3.81 -65.87 34.40
N GLY A 132 2.81 -66.23 33.59
CA GLY A 132 1.48 -66.72 34.00
C GLY A 132 0.34 -65.72 33.84
N GLU A 133 0.60 -64.51 33.35
CA GLU A 133 -0.42 -63.54 32.92
C GLU A 133 -1.12 -64.03 31.65
N PHE A 134 -2.41 -63.72 31.52
CA PHE A 134 -3.12 -63.86 30.24
C PHE A 134 -2.86 -62.58 29.45
N ALA A 135 -2.31 -62.68 28.24
CA ALA A 135 -1.94 -61.53 27.44
C ALA A 135 -2.22 -61.76 25.96
N ILE A 136 -3.21 -61.04 25.44
CA ILE A 136 -3.60 -61.08 24.03
C ILE A 136 -3.31 -59.75 23.34
N LEU A 137 -2.98 -59.84 22.05
CA LEU A 137 -2.81 -58.72 21.14
C LEU A 137 -3.67 -58.98 19.90
N SER A 138 -4.56 -58.04 19.60
CA SER A 138 -5.35 -58.00 18.38
C SER A 138 -4.82 -56.90 17.47
N ILE A 139 -4.58 -57.19 16.20
CA ILE A 139 -4.06 -56.23 15.22
C ILE A 139 -5.04 -56.14 14.06
N ASP A 140 -5.33 -54.92 13.63
CA ASP A 140 -6.11 -54.67 12.41
C ASP A 140 -5.25 -55.00 11.18
N GLU A 141 -5.65 -56.02 10.41
CA GLU A 141 -4.94 -56.44 9.20
C GLU A 141 -5.39 -55.66 7.95
N ASP A 142 -6.60 -55.06 7.94
CA ASP A 142 -7.10 -54.27 6.80
C ASP A 142 -8.22 -53.28 7.18
N ALA A 143 -7.85 -52.01 7.37
CA ALA A 143 -8.73 -50.91 7.80
C ALA A 143 -9.93 -50.60 6.87
N ALA A 144 -10.01 -51.23 5.68
CA ALA A 144 -11.08 -51.02 4.70
C ALA A 144 -11.98 -52.24 4.46
N LEU A 145 -11.55 -53.46 4.84
CA LEU A 145 -12.21 -54.71 4.44
C LEU A 145 -12.63 -55.61 5.62
N GLY A 146 -12.22 -55.29 6.85
CA GLY A 146 -12.57 -56.02 8.06
C GLY A 146 -11.70 -57.27 8.22
N GLY A 147 -10.97 -57.34 9.32
CA GLY A 147 -10.09 -58.47 9.62
C GLY A 147 -9.17 -58.15 10.78
N VAL A 148 -9.57 -58.55 11.99
CA VAL A 148 -8.71 -58.48 13.17
C VAL A 148 -8.09 -59.85 13.40
N SER A 149 -6.81 -59.85 13.71
CA SER A 149 -6.05 -61.06 14.00
C SER A 149 -5.57 -61.03 15.45
N THR A 150 -5.92 -62.07 16.21
CA THR A 150 -5.60 -62.13 17.64
C THR A 150 -4.58 -63.21 17.95
N GLY A 151 -3.53 -62.83 18.67
CA GLY A 151 -2.42 -63.69 19.06
C GLY A 151 -1.97 -63.44 20.50
N ILE A 152 -0.98 -64.22 20.94
CA ILE A 152 -0.28 -63.96 22.21
C ILE A 152 0.44 -62.61 22.12
N MET A 153 0.37 -61.81 23.18
CA MET A 153 1.13 -60.56 23.28
C MET A 153 2.64 -60.86 23.10
N PRO A 154 3.31 -60.30 22.06
CA PRO A 154 4.72 -60.56 21.81
C PRO A 154 5.59 -60.01 22.94
N LYS A 155 6.58 -60.80 23.37
CA LYS A 155 7.55 -60.39 24.41
C LYS A 155 8.35 -59.16 23.96
N ASP A 156 8.79 -59.15 22.71
CA ASP A 156 9.58 -58.06 22.13
C ASP A 156 8.80 -56.72 22.18
N LEU A 157 7.48 -56.75 21.96
CA LEU A 157 6.64 -55.55 22.06
C LEU A 157 6.55 -55.03 23.51
N LEU A 158 6.50 -55.92 24.50
CA LEU A 158 6.54 -55.54 25.93
C LEU A 158 7.91 -54.99 26.34
N GLU A 159 8.99 -55.46 25.72
CA GLU A 159 10.35 -54.93 25.91
C GLU A 159 10.54 -53.55 25.26
N GLU A 160 9.96 -53.34 24.07
CA GLU A 160 9.95 -52.04 23.39
C GLU A 160 9.03 -51.01 24.10
N MET A 161 7.96 -51.48 24.75
CA MET A 161 6.95 -50.66 25.44
C MET A 161 6.74 -51.05 26.92
N PRO A 162 7.76 -50.91 27.79
CA PRO A 162 7.68 -51.34 29.19
C PRO A 162 6.64 -50.56 30.01
N SER A 163 6.23 -49.38 29.55
CA SER A 163 5.15 -48.60 30.15
C SER A 163 3.82 -49.34 30.18
N ILE A 164 3.58 -50.30 29.29
CA ILE A 164 2.38 -51.14 29.30
C ILE A 164 2.33 -51.96 30.59
N LEU A 165 3.41 -52.64 30.95
CA LEU A 165 3.45 -53.42 32.20
C LEU A 165 3.44 -52.53 33.44
N ASN A 166 4.10 -51.38 33.39
CA ASN A 166 4.08 -50.41 34.50
C ASN A 166 2.66 -49.88 34.79
N SER A 167 1.77 -49.88 33.79
CA SER A 167 0.39 -49.42 33.94
C SER A 167 -0.53 -50.42 34.67
N LEU A 168 -0.14 -51.68 34.83
CA LEU A 168 -0.94 -52.73 35.49
C LEU A 168 -1.31 -52.41 36.95
N ASN A 169 -0.62 -51.44 37.56
CA ASN A 169 -0.85 -51.02 38.94
C ASN A 169 -1.36 -49.57 39.03
N LYS A 170 -1.66 -48.92 37.90
CA LYS A 170 -2.23 -47.56 37.89
C LYS A 170 -3.75 -47.61 38.07
N SER A 171 -4.29 -46.65 38.80
CA SER A 171 -5.74 -46.53 39.05
C SER A 171 -6.48 -45.63 38.07
N SER A 172 -5.75 -44.84 37.28
CA SER A 172 -6.30 -43.96 36.26
C SER A 172 -5.97 -44.48 34.87
N VAL A 173 -6.76 -44.04 33.90
CA VAL A 173 -6.39 -44.16 32.49
C VAL A 173 -5.05 -43.46 32.22
N ASP A 174 -4.30 -43.98 31.26
CA ASP A 174 -2.95 -43.51 30.95
C ASP A 174 -2.65 -43.68 29.46
N MET A 175 -1.54 -43.10 29.00
CA MET A 175 -1.07 -43.27 27.64
C MET A 175 0.45 -43.44 27.60
N THR A 176 0.95 -44.46 26.91
CA THR A 176 2.40 -44.72 26.81
C THR A 176 3.12 -43.56 26.11
N PRO A 177 4.45 -43.41 26.19
CA PRO A 177 5.19 -42.54 25.28
C PRO A 177 4.97 -42.95 23.81
N SER A 178 5.11 -42.00 22.87
CA SER A 178 5.06 -42.28 21.44
C SER A 178 6.28 -43.09 21.02
N ARG A 179 6.07 -44.22 20.33
CA ARG A 179 7.13 -45.15 19.93
C ARG A 179 6.91 -45.64 18.52
N GLN A 180 8.03 -45.87 17.84
CA GLN A 180 8.05 -46.64 16.61
C GLN A 180 8.38 -48.08 17.01
N VAL A 181 7.47 -49.00 16.70
CA VAL A 181 7.58 -50.42 17.08
C VAL A 181 7.37 -51.29 15.86
N ASN A 182 7.89 -52.52 15.89
CA ASN A 182 7.66 -53.50 14.83
C ASN A 182 6.55 -54.47 15.25
N ILE A 183 5.42 -54.43 14.53
CA ILE A 183 4.30 -55.34 14.76
C ILE A 183 4.11 -56.17 13.49
N LYS A 184 4.28 -57.50 13.61
CA LYS A 184 4.16 -58.47 12.50
C LYS A 184 5.01 -58.13 11.27
N GLY A 185 6.21 -57.58 11.46
CA GLY A 185 7.11 -57.20 10.36
C GLY A 185 6.80 -55.84 9.74
N LYS A 186 5.76 -55.13 10.21
CA LYS A 186 5.41 -53.77 9.80
C LYS A 186 5.81 -52.80 10.89
N THR A 187 6.71 -51.87 10.57
CA THR A 187 7.06 -50.76 11.45
C THR A 187 5.90 -49.78 11.53
N GLN A 188 5.48 -49.43 12.75
CA GLN A 188 4.34 -48.54 12.99
C GLN A 188 4.71 -47.51 14.06
N TYR A 189 4.29 -46.25 13.86
CA TYR A 189 4.42 -45.20 14.86
C TYR A 189 3.10 -45.06 15.64
N LEU A 190 3.15 -45.38 16.93
CA LEU A 190 1.94 -45.54 17.74
C LEU A 190 2.12 -45.12 19.20
N LYS A 191 0.99 -45.06 19.89
CA LYS A 191 0.89 -44.77 21.33
C LYS A 191 -0.29 -45.54 21.92
N ALA A 192 -0.10 -46.24 23.03
CA ALA A 192 -1.19 -47.02 23.63
C ALA A 192 -1.97 -46.19 24.65
N ALA A 193 -3.28 -46.09 24.47
CA ALA A 193 -4.21 -45.73 25.53
C ALA A 193 -4.48 -46.95 26.39
N ILE A 194 -4.38 -46.79 27.71
CA ILE A 194 -4.49 -47.89 28.67
C ILE A 194 -5.57 -47.56 29.69
N VAL A 195 -6.47 -48.51 29.89
CA VAL A 195 -7.52 -48.46 30.90
C VAL A 195 -7.30 -49.60 31.89
N PRO A 196 -7.17 -49.32 33.20
CA PRO A 196 -7.02 -50.35 34.21
C PRO A 196 -8.33 -51.12 34.42
N ILE A 197 -8.22 -52.44 34.59
CA ILE A 197 -9.32 -53.31 34.98
C ILE A 197 -9.25 -53.49 36.49
N ILE A 198 -10.29 -53.04 37.21
CA ILE A 198 -10.34 -53.02 38.67
C ILE A 198 -11.50 -53.87 39.18
N GLN A 199 -11.20 -54.77 40.14
CA GLN A 199 -12.21 -55.53 40.87
C GLN A 199 -12.11 -55.21 42.36
N ASN A 200 -13.19 -54.68 42.96
CA ASN A 200 -13.26 -54.37 44.40
C ASN A 200 -12.04 -53.57 44.91
N GLY A 201 -11.56 -52.61 44.11
CA GLY A 201 -10.39 -51.78 44.42
C GLY A 201 -9.02 -52.44 44.17
N LYS A 202 -8.97 -53.70 43.72
CA LYS A 202 -7.73 -54.38 43.31
C LYS A 202 -7.56 -54.31 41.79
N HIS A 203 -6.38 -53.88 41.31
CA HIS A 203 -6.05 -53.94 39.89
C HIS A 203 -5.81 -55.38 39.46
N VAL A 204 -6.63 -55.89 38.54
CA VAL A 204 -6.59 -57.27 38.06
C VAL A 204 -6.05 -57.39 36.63
N GLY A 205 -5.98 -56.29 35.90
CA GLY A 205 -5.42 -56.25 34.55
C GLY A 205 -5.49 -54.86 33.93
N VAL A 206 -5.23 -54.80 32.62
CA VAL A 206 -5.43 -53.63 31.77
C VAL A 206 -6.01 -54.07 30.43
N ILE A 207 -6.80 -53.19 29.82
CA ILE A 207 -7.13 -53.21 28.40
C ILE A 207 -6.53 -51.96 27.76
N GLY A 208 -5.98 -52.09 26.56
CA GLY A 208 -5.42 -50.96 25.85
C GLY A 208 -5.67 -51.01 24.34
N ASN A 209 -5.52 -49.86 23.73
CA ASN A 209 -5.73 -49.64 22.30
C ASN A 209 -4.62 -48.74 21.75
N PHE A 210 -4.00 -49.16 20.65
CA PHE A 210 -2.90 -48.48 20.01
C PHE A 210 -3.42 -47.45 19.02
N LEU A 211 -3.23 -46.17 19.36
CA LEU A 211 -3.48 -45.06 18.46
C LEU A 211 -2.45 -45.04 17.32
N ASN A 212 -2.95 -45.00 16.08
CA ASN A 212 -2.17 -44.83 14.87
C ASN A 212 -1.72 -43.37 14.72
N LEU A 213 -0.50 -43.07 15.14
CA LEU A 213 0.05 -41.72 15.01
C LEU A 213 0.38 -41.39 13.54
N GLU A 214 0.73 -42.38 12.73
CA GLU A 214 1.00 -42.20 11.29
C GLU A 214 -0.22 -41.71 10.52
N MET A 215 -1.39 -42.27 10.81
CA MET A 215 -2.65 -41.84 10.20
C MET A 215 -2.97 -40.38 10.52
N ILE A 216 -2.74 -39.96 11.77
CA ILE A 216 -2.95 -38.56 12.19
C ILE A 216 -1.94 -37.65 11.50
N ASP A 217 -0.67 -38.04 11.42
CA ASP A 217 0.39 -37.34 10.70
C ASP A 217 -0.05 -37.03 9.25
N ASP A 218 -0.57 -38.03 8.53
CA ASP A 218 -1.01 -37.87 7.14
C ASP A 218 -2.20 -36.91 6.99
N ILE A 219 -3.17 -36.99 7.90
CA ILE A 219 -4.29 -36.05 7.93
C ILE A 219 -3.77 -34.62 8.16
N LEU A 220 -2.87 -34.43 9.13
CA LEU A 220 -2.31 -33.12 9.46
C LEU A 220 -1.47 -32.52 8.33
N VAL A 221 -0.98 -33.32 7.38
CA VAL A 221 -0.19 -32.83 6.24
C VAL A 221 -1.05 -32.34 5.08
N SER A 222 -2.32 -32.77 5.04
CA SER A 222 -3.25 -32.49 3.94
C SER A 222 -3.21 -31.03 3.48
N PRO A 223 -3.10 -30.77 2.16
CA PRO A 223 -3.15 -29.43 1.59
C PRO A 223 -4.44 -28.69 1.93
N GLY A 224 -5.56 -29.40 2.13
CA GLY A 224 -6.86 -28.80 2.47
C GLY A 224 -6.88 -28.14 3.86
N LEU A 225 -5.88 -28.42 4.69
CA LEU A 225 -5.70 -27.77 5.98
C LEU A 225 -4.81 -26.52 5.90
N ARG A 226 -4.14 -26.25 4.77
CA ARG A 226 -3.25 -25.09 4.64
C ARG A 226 -4.05 -23.80 4.58
N VAL A 227 -3.55 -22.77 5.25
CA VAL A 227 -4.15 -21.43 5.25
C VAL A 227 -3.16 -20.35 4.80
N PHE A 228 -1.86 -20.59 4.99
CA PHE A 228 -0.81 -19.75 4.41
C PHE A 228 0.14 -20.58 3.55
N GLU A 229 0.75 -19.92 2.58
CA GLU A 229 1.84 -20.53 1.80
C GLU A 229 3.03 -20.84 2.72
N GLY A 230 3.47 -22.09 2.72
CA GLY A 230 4.57 -22.55 3.57
C GLY A 230 4.22 -22.68 5.05
N ASP A 231 2.93 -22.74 5.42
CA ASP A 231 2.55 -23.07 6.80
C ASP A 231 3.03 -24.46 7.21
N LYS A 232 3.35 -24.60 8.50
CA LYS A 232 3.71 -25.89 9.10
C LYS A 232 2.97 -26.09 10.40
N ARG A 233 2.85 -27.35 10.77
CA ARG A 233 2.08 -27.83 11.91
C ARG A 233 2.94 -28.82 12.63
N ILE A 234 3.26 -28.49 13.87
CA ILE A 234 4.02 -29.36 14.75
C ILE A 234 3.15 -29.61 15.97
N VAL A 235 3.23 -30.80 16.54
CA VAL A 235 2.61 -31.10 17.84
C VAL A 235 3.69 -31.59 18.75
N ILE A 236 3.77 -31.01 19.94
CA ILE A 236 4.75 -31.36 20.95
C ILE A 236 4.06 -31.76 22.26
N ASP A 237 4.72 -32.59 23.06
CA ASP A 237 4.35 -32.77 24.47
C ASP A 237 4.92 -31.67 25.37
N THR A 238 4.62 -31.73 26.67
CA THR A 238 5.10 -30.78 27.69
C THR A 238 6.62 -30.77 27.89
N ASN A 239 7.32 -31.82 27.44
CA ASN A 239 8.78 -31.89 27.50
C ASN A 239 9.44 -31.34 26.23
N GLY A 240 8.65 -31.01 25.21
CA GLY A 240 9.11 -30.56 23.90
C GLY A 240 9.36 -31.69 22.91
N SER A 241 8.98 -32.93 23.22
CA SER A 241 9.08 -34.05 22.29
C SER A 241 8.10 -33.88 21.14
N ILE A 242 8.59 -33.94 19.90
CA ILE A 242 7.79 -33.79 18.69
C ILE A 242 7.00 -35.08 18.44
N ILE A 243 5.68 -34.96 18.51
CA ILE A 243 4.72 -36.04 18.25
C ILE A 243 4.35 -36.08 16.76
N PHE A 244 3.96 -34.93 16.19
CA PHE A 244 3.58 -34.81 14.79
C PHE A 244 4.34 -33.70 14.12
N ASN A 245 4.68 -33.87 12.84
CA ASN A 245 5.34 -32.85 12.04
C ASN A 245 4.83 -32.87 10.60
N SER A 246 4.22 -31.77 10.16
CA SER A 246 3.68 -31.70 8.80
C SER A 246 4.72 -31.48 7.70
N ALA A 247 6.01 -31.33 8.04
CA ALA A 247 7.10 -31.27 7.05
C ALA A 247 7.44 -32.70 6.56
N THR A 248 7.00 -33.04 5.36
CA THR A 248 7.08 -34.40 4.78
C THR A 248 8.49 -34.97 4.69
N GLU A 249 9.49 -34.16 4.35
CA GLU A 249 10.87 -34.64 4.13
C GLU A 249 11.61 -34.98 5.44
N GLU A 250 11.26 -34.28 6.53
CA GLU A 250 11.96 -34.36 7.81
C GLU A 250 11.16 -35.12 8.88
N ARG A 251 9.92 -35.53 8.54
CA ARG A 251 8.94 -36.11 9.48
C ARG A 251 9.52 -37.25 10.29
N ALA A 252 10.06 -38.28 9.62
CA ALA A 252 10.57 -39.47 10.29
C ALA A 252 11.76 -39.18 11.21
N GLN A 253 12.61 -38.21 10.85
CA GLN A 253 13.81 -37.86 11.60
C GLN A 253 13.48 -37.09 12.89
N TRP A 254 12.37 -36.34 12.89
CA TRP A 254 12.00 -35.48 14.00
C TRP A 254 11.09 -36.18 15.02
N ARG A 255 10.49 -37.33 14.66
CA ARG A 255 9.61 -38.09 15.57
C ARG A 255 10.31 -38.38 16.90
N SER A 256 9.63 -38.03 17.98
CA SER A 256 10.07 -38.18 19.36
C SER A 256 11.36 -37.44 19.72
N GLN A 257 11.93 -36.62 18.83
CA GLN A 257 13.05 -35.74 19.13
C GLN A 257 12.57 -34.52 19.91
N ASP A 258 13.44 -33.96 20.73
CA ASP A 258 13.19 -32.69 21.42
C ASP A 258 13.28 -31.53 20.41
N LEU A 259 12.24 -30.69 20.35
CA LEU A 259 12.20 -29.50 19.49
C LEU A 259 13.40 -28.59 19.69
N ARG A 260 13.94 -28.51 20.92
CA ARG A 260 15.12 -27.68 21.26
C ARG A 260 16.43 -28.22 20.69
N ASN A 261 16.48 -29.53 20.43
CA ASN A 261 17.63 -30.17 19.80
C ASN A 261 17.56 -30.06 18.27
N VAL A 262 16.35 -30.17 17.73
CA VAL A 262 16.09 -30.00 16.29
C VAL A 262 16.28 -28.55 15.87
N ASN A 263 15.79 -27.61 16.66
CA ASN A 263 15.97 -26.18 16.45
C ASN A 263 16.61 -25.51 17.67
N THR A 264 17.87 -25.13 17.51
CA THR A 264 18.67 -24.50 18.56
C THR A 264 18.37 -23.01 18.77
N HIS A 265 17.52 -22.40 17.93
CA HIS A 265 17.13 -21.00 18.08
C HIS A 265 16.38 -20.76 19.41
N PRO A 266 16.60 -19.64 20.13
CA PRO A 266 15.96 -19.36 21.42
C PRO A 266 14.42 -19.47 21.41
N SER A 267 13.78 -19.11 20.30
CA SER A 267 12.33 -19.23 20.15
C SER A 267 11.82 -20.66 20.35
N ALA A 268 12.58 -21.70 20.01
CA ALA A 268 12.17 -23.08 20.26
C ALA A 268 12.03 -23.37 21.76
N LYS A 269 12.91 -22.79 22.59
CA LYS A 269 12.82 -22.90 24.06
C LYS A 269 11.58 -22.19 24.59
N GLU A 270 11.26 -21.01 24.07
CA GLU A 270 10.06 -20.27 24.45
C GLU A 270 8.78 -21.05 24.17
N ILE A 271 8.69 -21.70 23.00
CA ILE A 271 7.55 -22.55 22.64
C ILE A 271 7.43 -23.75 23.59
N VAL A 272 8.53 -24.43 23.92
CA VAL A 272 8.51 -25.57 24.85
C VAL A 272 8.14 -25.13 26.27
N GLU A 273 8.63 -23.98 26.74
CA GLU A 273 8.26 -23.45 28.06
C GLU A 273 6.80 -23.03 28.14
N ALA A 274 6.24 -22.47 27.06
CA ALA A 274 4.80 -22.19 26.96
C ALA A 274 3.98 -23.49 27.00
N ALA A 275 4.39 -24.51 26.22
CA ALA A 275 3.75 -25.83 26.22
C ALA A 275 3.78 -26.49 27.60
N LYS A 276 4.91 -26.41 28.32
CA LYS A 276 5.06 -26.93 29.68
C LYS A 276 4.15 -26.25 30.70
N LYS A 277 3.81 -24.97 30.48
CA LYS A 277 2.87 -24.19 31.31
C LYS A 277 1.41 -24.29 30.82
N HIS A 278 1.14 -25.13 29.81
CA HIS A 278 -0.15 -25.28 29.16
C HIS A 278 -0.69 -23.96 28.57
N GLN A 279 0.23 -23.07 28.15
CA GLN A 279 -0.12 -21.75 27.65
C GLN A 279 -0.45 -21.78 26.16
N SER A 280 -1.63 -21.26 25.83
CA SER A 280 -2.05 -20.99 24.45
C SER A 280 -1.86 -19.50 24.16
N GLY A 281 -1.53 -19.15 22.92
CA GLY A 281 -1.30 -17.76 22.54
C GLY A 281 -0.52 -17.60 21.24
N ILE A 282 -0.20 -16.34 20.91
CA ILE A 282 0.60 -15.98 19.75
C ILE A 282 2.05 -15.74 20.16
N TYR A 283 2.96 -16.33 19.39
CA TYR A 283 4.41 -16.28 19.60
C TYR A 283 5.12 -16.04 18.27
N THR A 284 6.42 -15.78 18.35
CA THR A 284 7.32 -15.76 17.19
C THR A 284 8.21 -16.99 17.22
N TYR A 285 8.46 -17.57 16.05
CA TYR A 285 9.36 -18.71 15.90
C TYR A 285 10.23 -18.55 14.67
N THR A 286 11.53 -18.75 14.84
CA THR A 286 12.48 -18.82 13.74
C THR A 286 12.79 -20.28 13.49
N ASN A 287 12.55 -20.76 12.26
CA ASN A 287 12.82 -22.15 11.92
C ASN A 287 14.31 -22.42 11.68
N ILE A 288 14.67 -23.67 11.39
CA ILE A 288 16.06 -24.12 11.20
C ILE A 288 16.79 -23.46 10.01
N ILE A 289 16.05 -22.88 9.05
CA ILE A 289 16.61 -22.13 7.91
C ILE A 289 16.66 -20.61 8.16
N GLY A 290 16.37 -20.16 9.38
CA GLY A 290 16.41 -18.75 9.76
C GLY A 290 15.18 -17.94 9.35
N GLN A 291 14.10 -18.59 8.89
CA GLN A 291 12.87 -17.89 8.49
C GLN A 291 12.00 -17.59 9.70
N ASN A 292 11.68 -16.31 9.90
CA ASN A 292 10.79 -15.85 10.96
C ASN A 292 9.32 -16.13 10.60
N SER A 293 8.62 -16.71 11.55
CA SER A 293 7.23 -17.12 11.45
C SER A 293 6.44 -16.63 12.66
N LYS A 294 5.17 -16.33 12.43
CA LYS A 294 4.18 -16.17 13.50
C LYS A 294 3.63 -17.55 13.86
N VAL A 295 3.42 -17.80 15.14
CA VAL A 295 2.98 -19.09 15.67
C VAL A 295 1.79 -18.91 16.59
N ALA A 296 0.77 -19.75 16.42
CA ALA A 296 -0.28 -19.92 17.41
C ALA A 296 -0.08 -21.26 18.16
N LEU A 297 -0.07 -21.18 19.48
CA LEU A 297 -0.06 -22.31 20.38
C LEU A 297 -1.47 -22.61 20.88
N ASN A 298 -1.81 -23.89 20.90
CA ASN A 298 -3.01 -24.38 21.54
C ASN A 298 -2.69 -25.66 22.33
N SER A 299 -2.63 -25.52 23.66
CA SER A 299 -2.35 -26.61 24.59
C SER A 299 -3.64 -27.28 25.06
N PHE A 300 -3.62 -28.60 25.14
CA PHE A 300 -4.77 -29.40 25.52
C PHE A 300 -4.35 -30.71 26.19
N GLU A 301 -5.19 -31.18 27.09
CA GLU A 301 -5.06 -32.52 27.65
C GLU A 301 -5.57 -33.54 26.63
N ILE A 302 -4.82 -34.62 26.39
CA ILE A 302 -5.17 -35.63 25.37
C ILE A 302 -6.42 -36.43 25.74
N TRP A 303 -6.66 -36.58 27.05
CA TRP A 303 -7.87 -37.15 27.63
C TRP A 303 -8.05 -36.65 29.08
N PRO A 304 -9.28 -36.29 29.50
CA PRO A 304 -9.52 -35.73 30.83
C PRO A 304 -8.99 -36.62 31.97
N GLY A 305 -8.19 -36.03 32.86
CA GLY A 305 -7.69 -36.68 34.08
C GLY A 305 -6.43 -37.53 33.89
N THR A 306 -5.77 -37.44 32.73
CA THR A 306 -4.47 -38.10 32.48
C THR A 306 -3.28 -37.23 32.87
N ASP A 307 -3.46 -35.91 32.95
CA ASP A 307 -2.40 -34.89 33.03
C ASP A 307 -1.36 -35.01 31.90
N LEU A 308 -1.75 -35.62 30.78
CA LEU A 308 -0.93 -35.74 29.58
C LEU A 308 -1.34 -34.64 28.60
N TRP A 309 -0.49 -33.62 28.49
CA TRP A 309 -0.76 -32.45 27.66
C TRP A 309 0.05 -32.45 26.38
N TRP A 310 -0.62 -32.11 25.28
CA TRP A 310 -0.01 -31.80 24.00
C TRP A 310 -0.27 -30.35 23.63
N THR A 311 0.60 -29.80 22.80
CA THR A 311 0.49 -28.44 22.28
C THR A 311 0.61 -28.47 20.77
N VAL A 312 -0.43 -27.97 20.11
CA VAL A 312 -0.38 -27.67 18.67
C VAL A 312 0.43 -26.40 18.48
N VAL A 313 1.42 -26.47 17.59
CA VAL A 313 2.27 -25.38 17.13
C VAL A 313 1.94 -25.12 15.66
N SER A 314 1.02 -24.19 15.41
CA SER A 314 0.62 -23.79 14.06
C SER A 314 1.43 -22.57 13.63
N LEU A 315 2.30 -22.70 12.63
CA LEU A 315 3.21 -21.63 12.22
C LEU A 315 3.01 -21.21 10.77
N ALA A 316 3.12 -19.90 10.51
CA ALA A 316 3.10 -19.32 9.17
C ALA A 316 4.22 -18.27 9.00
N PRO A 317 4.97 -18.31 7.89
CA PRO A 317 6.01 -17.32 7.62
C PRO A 317 5.48 -15.88 7.57
N PHE A 318 6.19 -14.92 8.16
CA PHE A 318 5.82 -13.50 8.03
C PHE A 318 5.82 -13.04 6.58
N SER A 319 6.68 -13.60 5.73
CA SER A 319 6.70 -13.31 4.29
C SER A 319 5.41 -13.72 3.59
N ALA A 320 4.79 -14.84 4.00
CA ALA A 320 3.53 -15.31 3.44
C ALA A 320 2.36 -14.49 3.98
N ILE A 321 2.37 -14.18 5.29
CA ILE A 321 1.37 -13.32 5.93
C ILE A 321 1.36 -11.94 5.26
N ASN A 322 2.53 -11.29 5.12
CA ASN A 322 2.66 -9.92 4.62
C ASN A 322 2.59 -9.78 3.10
N LYS A 323 2.56 -10.88 2.34
CA LYS A 323 2.50 -10.89 0.87
C LYS A 323 1.38 -10.01 0.30
N PRO A 324 0.13 -10.04 0.81
CA PRO A 324 -0.94 -9.19 0.32
C PRO A 324 -0.66 -7.69 0.49
N ILE A 325 0.01 -7.30 1.58
CA ILE A 325 0.40 -5.90 1.82
C ILE A 325 1.46 -5.46 0.81
N VAL A 326 2.48 -6.29 0.57
CA VAL A 326 3.51 -5.98 -0.42
C VAL A 326 2.90 -5.83 -1.82
N THR A 327 1.97 -6.70 -2.20
CA THR A 327 1.24 -6.59 -3.47
C THR A 327 0.41 -5.30 -3.53
N LEU A 328 -0.30 -4.95 -2.46
CA LEU A 328 -1.07 -3.71 -2.38
C LEU A 328 -0.17 -2.46 -2.49
N GLN A 329 0.99 -2.46 -1.82
CA GLN A 329 1.95 -1.36 -1.89
C GLN A 329 2.48 -1.16 -3.31
N ILE A 330 2.86 -2.24 -4.00
CA ILE A 330 3.31 -2.17 -5.40
C ILE A 330 2.19 -1.63 -6.29
N ALA A 331 0.95 -2.09 -6.11
CA ALA A 331 -0.20 -1.60 -6.88
C ALA A 331 -0.43 -0.10 -6.65
N LEU A 332 -0.39 0.38 -5.40
CA LEU A 332 -0.55 1.80 -5.08
C LEU A 332 0.57 2.67 -5.66
N VAL A 333 1.82 2.18 -5.66
CA VAL A 333 2.94 2.89 -6.29
C VAL A 333 2.73 3.01 -7.79
N ILE A 334 2.32 1.93 -8.47
CA ILE A 334 2.05 1.95 -9.92
C ILE A 334 0.91 2.94 -10.23
N VAL A 335 -0.21 2.87 -9.50
CA VAL A 335 -1.34 3.79 -9.67
C VAL A 335 -0.90 5.24 -9.40
N GLY A 336 -0.06 5.45 -8.40
CA GLY A 336 0.50 6.76 -8.07
C GLY A 336 1.36 7.34 -9.20
N ILE A 337 2.23 6.53 -9.81
CA ILE A 337 3.05 6.94 -10.96
C ILE A 337 2.15 7.32 -12.14
N VAL A 338 1.13 6.51 -12.44
CA VAL A 338 0.17 6.78 -13.52
C VAL A 338 -0.60 8.07 -13.24
N ALA A 339 -1.05 8.30 -11.99
CA ALA A 339 -1.75 9.51 -11.59
C ALA A 339 -0.89 10.77 -11.76
N VAL A 340 0.38 10.72 -11.31
CA VAL A 340 1.32 11.83 -11.49
C VAL A 340 1.55 12.11 -12.97
N ALA A 341 1.74 11.08 -13.80
CA ALA A 341 1.91 11.25 -15.24
C ALA A 341 0.67 11.88 -15.90
N LEU A 342 -0.53 11.43 -15.53
CA LEU A 342 -1.80 11.93 -16.06
C LEU A 342 -2.03 13.40 -15.65
N VAL A 343 -1.87 13.73 -14.37
CA VAL A 343 -1.99 15.12 -13.89
C VAL A 343 -0.96 16.02 -14.57
N SER A 344 0.29 15.56 -14.70
CA SER A 344 1.35 16.32 -15.37
C SER A 344 1.03 16.55 -16.85
N LEU A 345 0.47 15.56 -17.54
CA LEU A 345 0.05 15.67 -18.94
C LEU A 345 -1.10 16.67 -19.10
N VAL A 346 -2.13 16.58 -18.27
CA VAL A 346 -3.27 17.51 -18.29
C VAL A 346 -2.81 18.93 -18.01
N MET A 347 -1.97 19.13 -16.99
CA MET A 347 -1.39 20.44 -16.67
C MET A 347 -0.50 20.97 -17.79
N PHE A 348 0.30 20.12 -18.43
CA PHE A 348 1.11 20.51 -19.58
C PHE A 348 0.25 21.03 -20.74
N ILE A 349 -0.82 20.29 -21.09
CA ILE A 349 -1.76 20.70 -22.14
C ILE A 349 -2.43 22.02 -21.76
N TYR A 350 -2.95 22.14 -20.53
CA TYR A 350 -3.64 23.33 -20.05
C TYR A 350 -2.74 24.57 -20.07
N ILE A 351 -1.53 24.47 -19.53
CA ILE A 351 -0.58 25.59 -19.48
C ILE A 351 -0.13 25.98 -20.89
N LYS A 352 0.19 25.01 -21.75
CA LYS A 352 0.65 25.30 -23.12
C LYS A 352 -0.44 25.97 -23.94
N SER A 353 -1.67 25.45 -23.86
CA SER A 353 -2.82 25.92 -24.65
C SER A 353 -3.36 27.24 -24.14
N THR A 354 -3.56 27.37 -22.82
CA THR A 354 -4.30 28.49 -22.24
C THR A 354 -3.39 29.60 -21.72
N ILE A 355 -2.33 29.28 -20.97
CA ILE A 355 -1.50 30.31 -20.30
C ILE A 355 -0.39 30.79 -21.24
N ALA A 356 0.46 29.88 -21.72
CA ALA A 356 1.65 30.23 -22.49
C ALA A 356 1.31 30.85 -23.86
N SER A 357 0.24 30.40 -24.51
CA SER A 357 -0.23 31.02 -25.76
C SER A 357 -0.67 32.47 -25.51
N ARG A 358 -1.53 32.73 -24.51
CA ARG A 358 -1.98 34.09 -24.18
C ARG A 358 -0.83 35.02 -23.80
N ILE A 359 0.12 34.56 -22.97
CA ILE A 359 1.32 35.33 -22.63
C ILE A 359 2.15 35.65 -23.87
N ARG A 360 2.30 34.71 -24.81
CA ARG A 360 3.05 34.95 -26.05
C ARG A 360 2.37 36.01 -26.92
N HIS A 361 1.06 35.96 -27.07
CA HIS A 361 0.31 36.97 -27.82
C HIS A 361 0.44 38.35 -27.18
N ILE A 362 0.22 38.45 -25.87
CA ILE A 362 0.40 39.71 -25.12
C ILE A 362 1.83 40.25 -25.31
N SER A 363 2.84 39.40 -25.12
CA SER A 363 4.24 39.80 -25.26
C SER A 363 4.59 40.25 -26.68
N HIS A 364 4.07 39.56 -27.70
CA HIS A 364 4.30 39.92 -29.09
C HIS A 364 3.70 41.29 -29.43
N THR A 365 2.42 41.49 -29.13
CA THR A 365 1.73 42.76 -29.40
C THR A 365 2.37 43.91 -28.60
N LEU A 366 2.83 43.66 -27.38
CA LEU A 366 3.56 44.65 -26.59
C LEU A 366 4.89 45.05 -27.25
N PHE A 367 5.66 44.08 -27.77
CA PHE A 367 6.91 44.40 -28.49
C PHE A 367 6.65 45.12 -29.81
N GLU A 368 5.62 44.74 -30.57
CA GLU A 368 5.21 45.47 -31.76
C GLU A 368 4.77 46.90 -31.43
N PHE A 369 4.08 47.09 -30.30
CA PHE A 369 3.72 48.43 -29.84
C PHE A 369 4.96 49.27 -29.54
N PHE A 370 5.97 48.70 -28.88
CA PHE A 370 7.24 49.41 -28.68
C PHE A 370 7.96 49.71 -29.99
N ASP A 371 7.92 48.81 -30.97
CA ASP A 371 8.50 49.08 -32.29
C ASP A 371 7.73 50.20 -33.02
N TYR A 372 6.42 50.30 -32.83
CA TYR A 372 5.60 51.41 -33.34
C TYR A 372 5.98 52.74 -32.69
N LEU A 373 6.09 52.80 -31.35
CA LEU A 373 6.52 54.01 -30.63
C LEU A 373 7.93 54.46 -31.03
N ASN A 374 8.83 53.51 -31.28
CA ASN A 374 10.19 53.78 -31.72
C ASN A 374 10.29 54.04 -33.24
N HIS A 375 9.17 54.22 -33.94
CA HIS A 375 9.10 54.51 -35.38
C HIS A 375 9.77 53.44 -36.27
N LYS A 376 9.97 52.21 -35.77
CA LYS A 376 10.49 51.09 -36.56
C LYS A 376 9.43 50.52 -37.48
N ILE A 377 8.17 50.60 -37.06
CA ILE A 377 6.98 50.29 -37.87
C ILE A 377 6.05 51.51 -37.90
N LYS A 378 5.36 51.72 -39.02
CA LYS A 378 4.51 52.91 -39.24
C LYS A 378 3.05 52.70 -38.84
N VAL A 379 2.64 51.45 -38.67
CA VAL A 379 1.26 51.07 -38.35
C VAL A 379 1.24 50.53 -36.94
N ALA A 380 0.32 51.05 -36.11
CA ALA A 380 0.11 50.53 -34.78
C ALA A 380 -0.36 49.06 -34.85
N PRO A 381 0.10 48.20 -33.93
CA PRO A 381 -0.34 46.81 -33.91
C PRO A 381 -1.85 46.69 -33.71
N GLU A 382 -2.42 45.60 -34.21
CA GLU A 382 -3.83 45.28 -34.01
C GLU A 382 -4.13 45.00 -32.53
N PRO A 383 -5.32 45.42 -32.02
CA PRO A 383 -5.71 45.16 -30.64
C PRO A 383 -5.74 43.65 -30.31
N LEU A 384 -5.29 43.30 -29.11
CA LEU A 384 -5.41 41.96 -28.55
C LEU A 384 -6.88 41.56 -28.43
N VAL A 385 -7.22 40.35 -28.87
CA VAL A 385 -8.53 39.76 -28.60
C VAL A 385 -8.55 39.23 -27.16
N ILE A 386 -9.37 39.84 -26.31
CA ILE A 386 -9.47 39.50 -24.88
C ILE A 386 -10.39 38.29 -24.72
N MET A 387 -9.79 37.12 -24.44
CA MET A 387 -10.50 35.85 -24.29
C MET A 387 -10.80 35.46 -22.83
N GLY A 388 -10.50 36.32 -21.85
CA GLY A 388 -10.70 36.02 -20.43
C GLY A 388 -10.77 37.26 -19.56
N ARG A 389 -11.36 37.12 -18.37
CA ARG A 389 -11.46 38.18 -17.33
C ARG A 389 -10.51 37.94 -16.16
N ASP A 390 -9.43 37.21 -16.41
CA ASP A 390 -8.35 36.96 -15.46
C ASP A 390 -7.29 38.07 -15.53
N GLU A 391 -6.23 37.95 -14.74
CA GLU A 391 -5.16 38.96 -14.66
C GLU A 391 -4.50 39.21 -16.02
N LEU A 392 -4.41 38.16 -16.88
CA LEU A 392 -3.90 38.30 -18.24
C LEU A 392 -4.87 39.05 -19.15
N GLY A 393 -6.19 38.87 -18.97
CA GLY A 393 -7.21 39.66 -19.64
C GLY A 393 -7.12 41.14 -19.30
N ALA A 394 -7.03 41.47 -18.00
CA ALA A 394 -6.88 42.84 -17.54
C ALA A 394 -5.60 43.51 -18.08
N MET A 395 -4.48 42.77 -18.15
CA MET A 395 -3.25 43.26 -18.80
C MET A 395 -3.47 43.54 -20.29
N GLY A 396 -4.17 42.66 -21.00
CA GLY A 396 -4.47 42.85 -22.42
C GLY A 396 -5.36 44.07 -22.69
N GLU A 397 -6.38 44.29 -21.86
CA GLU A 397 -7.26 45.48 -21.94
C GLU A 397 -6.48 46.78 -21.75
N ALA A 398 -5.65 46.83 -20.71
CA ALA A 398 -4.80 47.99 -20.44
C ALA A 398 -3.83 48.27 -21.61
N ILE A 399 -3.24 47.23 -22.22
CA ILE A 399 -2.37 47.39 -23.39
C ILE A 399 -3.15 47.94 -24.58
N ASN A 400 -4.34 47.42 -24.86
CA ASN A 400 -5.18 47.90 -25.97
C ASN A 400 -5.58 49.36 -25.82
N GLU A 401 -5.97 49.77 -24.61
CA GLU A 401 -6.31 51.16 -24.31
C GLU A 401 -5.11 52.09 -24.56
N ASN A 402 -3.91 51.69 -24.11
CA ASN A 402 -2.69 52.46 -24.32
C ASN A 402 -2.27 52.53 -25.80
N ILE A 403 -2.42 51.44 -26.56
CA ILE A 403 -2.19 51.43 -28.02
C ILE A 403 -3.13 52.45 -28.68
N ALA A 404 -4.44 52.40 -28.37
CA ALA A 404 -5.43 53.28 -28.97
C ALA A 404 -5.19 54.76 -28.62
N SER A 405 -4.96 55.07 -27.35
CA SER A 405 -4.69 56.43 -26.90
C SER A 405 -3.41 56.99 -27.55
N THR A 406 -2.34 56.20 -27.60
CA THR A 406 -1.05 56.66 -28.14
C THR A 406 -1.09 56.80 -29.66
N LYS A 407 -1.74 55.88 -30.38
CA LYS A 407 -1.96 56.00 -31.83
C LYS A 407 -2.69 57.30 -32.17
N ASN A 408 -3.76 57.62 -31.44
CA ASN A 408 -4.52 58.84 -31.65
C ASN A 408 -3.68 60.09 -31.32
N GLY A 409 -2.92 60.05 -30.23
CA GLY A 409 -2.01 61.14 -29.85
C GLY A 409 -0.94 61.40 -30.90
N LEU A 410 -0.26 60.37 -31.38
CA LEU A 410 0.76 60.49 -32.43
C LEU A 410 0.19 61.00 -33.77
N GLN A 411 -1.05 60.66 -34.11
CA GLN A 411 -1.71 61.21 -35.30
C GLN A 411 -2.01 62.71 -35.14
N GLN A 412 -2.45 63.15 -33.96
CA GLN A 412 -2.65 64.57 -33.66
C GLN A 412 -1.32 65.33 -33.74
N ASP A 413 -0.26 64.77 -33.15
CA ASP A 413 1.09 65.34 -33.20
C ASP A 413 1.59 65.46 -34.64
N SER A 414 1.43 64.41 -35.45
CA SER A 414 1.84 64.43 -36.86
C SER A 414 1.11 65.51 -37.66
N LYS A 415 -0.21 65.67 -37.45
CA LYS A 415 -0.99 66.73 -38.11
C LYS A 415 -0.54 68.13 -37.69
N ALA A 416 -0.26 68.33 -36.40
CA ALA A 416 0.24 69.61 -35.91
C ALA A 416 1.62 69.93 -36.51
N VAL A 417 2.51 68.94 -36.64
CA VAL A 417 3.80 69.11 -37.31
C VAL A 417 3.63 69.41 -38.80
N GLU A 418 2.75 68.69 -39.51
CA GLU A 418 2.44 68.96 -40.92
C GLU A 418 1.89 70.38 -41.13
N GLN A 419 0.97 70.83 -40.27
CA GLN A 419 0.47 72.20 -40.32
C GLN A 419 1.59 73.20 -40.00
N SER A 420 2.44 72.92 -39.02
CA SER A 420 3.58 73.79 -38.69
C SER A 420 4.50 73.99 -39.89
N VAL A 421 4.78 72.93 -40.65
CA VAL A 421 5.55 73.01 -41.90
C VAL A 421 4.81 73.80 -42.97
N ALA A 422 3.50 73.62 -43.11
CA ALA A 422 2.68 74.38 -44.07
C ALA A 422 2.63 75.88 -43.73
N THR A 423 2.40 76.22 -42.46
CA THR A 423 2.42 77.59 -41.94
C THR A 423 3.78 78.24 -42.18
N ALA A 424 4.89 77.53 -41.92
CA ALA A 424 6.24 78.02 -42.23
C ALA A 424 6.42 78.37 -43.72
N LYS A 425 5.86 77.57 -44.64
CA LYS A 425 5.88 77.87 -46.08
C LYS A 425 5.01 79.07 -46.45
N THR A 426 3.86 79.25 -45.80
CA THR A 426 3.01 80.44 -46.02
C THR A 426 3.74 81.71 -45.57
N ILE A 427 4.45 81.65 -44.45
CA ILE A 427 5.31 82.73 -43.97
C ILE A 427 6.44 83.01 -44.96
N GLU A 428 7.09 81.97 -45.49
CA GLU A 428 8.12 82.10 -46.53
C GLU A 428 7.59 82.81 -47.78
N SER A 429 6.32 82.59 -48.13
CA SER A 429 5.66 83.29 -49.25
C SER A 429 5.25 84.74 -48.95
N GLY A 430 5.50 85.22 -47.72
CA GLY A 430 5.33 86.62 -47.31
C GLY A 430 4.07 86.93 -46.50
N ASP A 431 3.22 85.95 -46.19
CA ASP A 431 2.01 86.15 -45.37
C ASP A 431 2.29 85.83 -43.89
N LEU A 432 2.42 86.87 -43.08
CA LEU A 432 2.71 86.77 -41.64
C LEU A 432 1.45 86.59 -40.78
N ARG A 433 0.26 86.51 -41.39
CA ARG A 433 -1.00 86.21 -40.66
C ARG A 433 -1.18 84.71 -40.41
N ALA A 434 -0.38 83.86 -41.04
CA ALA A 434 -0.49 82.41 -40.90
C ALA A 434 -0.24 81.98 -39.45
N ARG A 435 -1.07 81.08 -38.91
CA ARG A 435 -0.94 80.53 -37.55
C ARG A 435 -1.12 79.03 -37.57
N ILE A 436 -0.52 78.37 -36.58
CA ILE A 436 -0.71 76.94 -36.32
C ILE A 436 -1.94 76.82 -35.44
N THR A 437 -2.98 76.13 -35.90
CA THR A 437 -4.27 76.00 -35.20
C THR A 437 -4.50 74.59 -34.65
N GLU A 438 -3.96 73.57 -35.31
CA GLU A 438 -3.97 72.19 -34.86
C GLU A 438 -3.38 72.11 -33.44
N THR A 439 -3.97 71.26 -32.60
CA THR A 439 -3.53 71.10 -31.21
C THR A 439 -2.85 69.75 -31.06
N PRO A 440 -1.52 69.71 -30.91
CA PRO A 440 -0.81 68.46 -30.69
C PRO A 440 -1.18 67.86 -29.34
N HIS A 441 -1.10 66.54 -29.25
CA HIS A 441 -1.29 65.78 -28.02
C HIS A 441 -0.07 65.89 -27.09
N ASN A 442 1.14 65.91 -27.66
CA ASN A 442 2.38 66.08 -26.91
C ASN A 442 2.47 67.50 -26.32
N PRO A 443 2.56 67.64 -24.99
CA PRO A 443 2.63 68.96 -24.34
C PRO A 443 3.79 69.83 -24.83
N GLN A 444 4.93 69.23 -25.19
CA GLN A 444 6.11 69.95 -25.71
C GLN A 444 5.87 70.50 -27.11
N LEU A 445 5.17 69.75 -27.98
CA LEU A 445 4.77 70.27 -29.29
C LEU A 445 3.73 71.39 -29.15
N ASN A 446 2.86 71.31 -28.14
CA ASN A 446 1.90 72.36 -27.87
C ASN A 446 2.58 73.64 -27.40
N GLU A 447 3.56 73.53 -26.49
CA GLU A 447 4.40 74.65 -26.10
C GLU A 447 5.13 75.26 -27.31
N LEU A 448 5.70 74.42 -28.18
CA LEU A 448 6.34 74.88 -29.41
C LEU A 448 5.38 75.65 -30.33
N LYS A 449 4.14 75.17 -30.50
CA LYS A 449 3.09 75.88 -31.24
C LYS A 449 2.85 77.27 -30.67
N GLU A 450 2.66 77.38 -29.35
CA GLU A 450 2.36 78.67 -28.70
C GLU A 450 3.52 79.64 -28.85
N VAL A 451 4.76 79.17 -28.68
CA VAL A 451 5.96 79.99 -28.90
C VAL A 451 6.07 80.47 -30.35
N LEU A 452 5.82 79.59 -31.32
CA LEU A 452 5.86 79.95 -32.74
C LEU A 452 4.75 80.93 -33.10
N ASN A 453 3.51 80.72 -32.64
CA ASN A 453 2.41 81.64 -32.88
C ASN A 453 2.67 83.02 -32.26
N HIS A 454 3.19 83.07 -31.03
CA HIS A 454 3.57 84.33 -30.39
C HIS A 454 4.69 85.05 -31.16
N MET A 455 5.70 84.31 -31.63
CA MET A 455 6.74 84.88 -32.50
C MET A 455 6.11 85.50 -33.77
N LEU A 456 5.09 84.87 -34.35
CA LEU A 456 4.41 85.39 -35.54
C LEU A 456 3.53 86.61 -35.22
N ASP A 457 2.88 86.65 -34.06
CA ASP A 457 2.17 87.83 -33.57
C ASP A 457 3.13 89.02 -33.41
N ASP A 458 4.31 88.78 -32.83
CA ASP A 458 5.36 89.77 -32.69
C ASP A 458 5.88 90.27 -34.06
N LEU A 459 6.11 89.36 -35.00
CA LEU A 459 6.56 89.71 -36.36
C LEU A 459 5.49 90.50 -37.11
N GLN A 460 4.22 90.10 -37.03
CA GLN A 460 3.11 90.80 -37.67
C GLN A 460 2.94 92.21 -37.09
N THR A 461 3.06 92.36 -35.76
CA THR A 461 2.94 93.66 -35.08
C THR A 461 4.13 94.58 -35.40
N LYS A 462 5.35 94.04 -35.49
CA LYS A 462 6.56 94.85 -35.73
C LYS A 462 6.78 95.17 -37.20
N ILE A 463 6.53 94.21 -38.10
CA ILE A 463 6.80 94.34 -39.53
C ILE A 463 5.50 94.69 -40.25
N GLY A 464 4.57 93.75 -40.30
CA GLY A 464 3.32 93.88 -41.06
C GLY A 464 2.67 92.54 -41.32
N SER A 465 1.46 92.56 -41.88
CA SER A 465 0.71 91.34 -42.19
C SER A 465 1.13 90.68 -43.49
N ASP A 466 1.56 91.45 -44.49
CA ASP A 466 1.98 90.94 -45.79
C ASP A 466 3.26 91.65 -46.24
N THR A 467 4.38 90.91 -46.20
CA THR A 467 5.67 91.47 -46.58
C THR A 467 5.77 91.75 -48.07
N ASN A 468 4.95 91.11 -48.91
CA ASN A 468 4.93 91.39 -50.34
C ASN A 468 4.30 92.76 -50.62
N GLU A 469 3.27 93.14 -49.86
CA GLU A 469 2.67 94.48 -49.97
C GLU A 469 3.65 95.57 -49.52
N ILE A 470 4.40 95.34 -48.43
CA ILE A 470 5.50 96.23 -48.02
C ILE A 470 6.53 96.36 -49.15
N ALA A 471 6.95 95.23 -49.75
CA ALA A 471 7.89 95.23 -50.85
C ALA A 471 7.37 96.00 -52.08
N ARG A 472 6.09 95.83 -52.45
CA ARG A 472 5.44 96.57 -53.55
C ARG A 472 5.47 98.08 -53.35
N VAL A 473 5.22 98.55 -52.13
CA VAL A 473 5.26 99.98 -51.79
C VAL A 473 6.69 100.50 -51.84
N PHE A 474 7.64 99.79 -51.24
CA PHE A 474 9.06 100.15 -51.33
C PHE A 474 9.58 100.19 -52.77
N ASP A 475 9.21 99.22 -53.61
CA ASP A 475 9.56 99.20 -55.03
C ASP A 475 8.98 100.42 -55.77
N SER A 476 7.79 100.89 -55.40
CA SER A 476 7.20 102.11 -55.97
C SER A 476 8.00 103.35 -55.54
N TYR A 477 8.45 103.39 -54.28
CA TYR A 477 9.29 104.48 -53.75
C TYR A 477 10.68 104.51 -54.44
N THR A 478 11.26 103.36 -54.80
CA THR A 478 12.52 103.33 -55.58
C THR A 478 12.39 103.97 -56.97
N LYS A 479 11.17 104.04 -57.50
CA LYS A 479 10.84 104.69 -58.78
C LYS A 479 10.39 106.14 -58.61
N LEU A 480 10.61 106.72 -57.43
CA LEU A 480 10.24 108.08 -57.03
C LEU A 480 8.71 108.32 -56.99
N ASP A 481 7.90 107.26 -56.89
CA ASP A 481 6.45 107.37 -56.72
C ASP A 481 6.04 107.09 -55.27
N PHE A 482 5.89 108.16 -54.50
CA PHE A 482 5.53 108.12 -53.07
C PHE A 482 4.02 108.13 -52.82
N THR A 483 3.18 108.01 -53.86
CA THR A 483 1.72 108.01 -53.70
C THR A 483 1.14 106.65 -53.33
N THR A 484 1.97 105.60 -53.37
CA THR A 484 1.58 104.23 -53.05
C THR A 484 1.70 103.97 -51.55
N GLU A 485 0.68 103.33 -50.97
CA GLU A 485 0.65 102.98 -49.54
C GLU A 485 0.32 101.50 -49.34
N VAL A 486 0.69 100.97 -48.18
CA VAL A 486 0.25 99.67 -47.68
C VAL A 486 -1.16 99.84 -47.13
N LYS A 487 -2.14 99.15 -47.71
CA LYS A 487 -3.53 99.21 -47.23
C LYS A 487 -3.66 98.43 -45.92
N ASP A 488 -4.49 98.96 -45.01
CA ASP A 488 -4.73 98.36 -43.70
C ASP A 488 -3.46 98.12 -42.88
N ALA A 489 -2.48 99.03 -43.04
CA ALA A 489 -1.20 99.01 -42.33
C ALA A 489 -1.41 98.90 -40.82
N SER A 490 -0.97 97.78 -40.26
CA SER A 490 -1.14 97.47 -38.83
C SER A 490 0.20 97.17 -38.16
N GLY A 491 1.18 96.69 -38.93
CA GLY A 491 2.54 96.53 -38.45
C GLY A 491 3.30 97.85 -38.40
N ARG A 492 4.24 97.97 -37.46
CA ARG A 492 5.01 99.20 -37.29
C ARG A 492 5.79 99.59 -38.55
N VAL A 493 6.36 98.64 -39.30
CA VAL A 493 7.03 98.95 -40.58
C VAL A 493 6.03 99.42 -41.62
N GLU A 494 4.87 98.76 -41.78
CA GLU A 494 3.81 99.23 -42.70
C GLU A 494 3.37 100.67 -42.41
N VAL A 495 3.07 100.98 -41.14
CA VAL A 495 2.60 102.31 -40.73
C VAL A 495 3.67 103.37 -40.95
N VAL A 496 4.92 103.08 -40.58
CA VAL A 496 6.05 103.99 -40.80
C VAL A 496 6.29 104.20 -42.29
N THR A 497 6.18 103.15 -43.12
CA THR A 497 6.30 103.25 -44.58
C THR A 497 5.26 104.21 -45.17
N ASN A 498 3.99 104.09 -44.77
CA ASN A 498 2.95 105.01 -45.23
C ASN A 498 3.19 106.45 -44.76
N THR A 499 3.58 106.63 -43.48
CA THR A 499 3.88 107.96 -42.92
C THR A 499 5.04 108.63 -43.67
N LEU A 500 6.09 107.87 -44.01
CA LEU A 500 7.20 108.34 -44.82
C LEU A 500 6.76 108.75 -46.23
N GLY A 501 5.88 107.97 -46.86
CA GLY A 501 5.29 108.34 -48.15
C GLY A 501 4.50 109.65 -48.10
N GLU A 502 3.69 109.84 -47.06
CA GLU A 502 2.91 111.06 -46.85
C GLU A 502 3.78 112.31 -46.60
N GLU A 503 4.86 112.19 -45.83
CA GLU A 503 5.77 113.31 -45.53
C GLU A 503 6.66 113.70 -46.73
N ILE A 504 6.95 112.77 -47.65
CA ILE A 504 7.79 113.03 -48.84
C ILE A 504 6.96 113.57 -50.02
N ARG A 505 5.66 113.28 -50.06
CA ARG A 505 4.72 113.68 -51.11
C ARG A 505 4.55 115.20 -51.20
#